data_AF-A0A941YC71-F1
#
_entry.id   AF-A0A941YC71-F1
#
_cell.length_a   1.000
_cell.length_b   1.000
_cell.length_c   1.000
_cell.angle_alpha   90.00
_cell.angle_beta   90.00
_cell.angle_gamma   90.00
#
_symmetry.space_group_name_H-M   'P 1'
#
loop_
_entity.id
_entity.type
_entity.pdbx_description
1 polymer ?
#
loop_
_entity_poly.entity_id
_entity_poly.type
_entity_poly.pdbx_seq_one_letter_code
_entity_poly.pdbx_strand_id
1 'polypeptide(L)'
;MVLEWIDGKTLSDACDSPEAMSHLGRAAGRLHRRLHEDTMRQDGTSLLHLDYHPLNILVDFHGIAAVIDWTNSSWGDPRRDVARTVSLLLCTPLLDRSDKDFARMTRRFTREYLTGYGEAKGLKPFIQAETDWLIQELDHHISQNGLIEPPQARRLIARWKSFNL
;
A
#
# COMPACT_ATOMS: atom_id res chain seq x y z
N MET A 1 16.30 -1.24 -20.71
CA MET A 1 16.80 -0.96 -19.35
C MET A 1 17.38 -2.26 -18.80
N VAL A 2 18.53 -2.22 -18.13
CA VAL A 2 19.09 -3.35 -17.40
C VAL A 2 19.13 -2.94 -15.93
N LEU A 3 18.67 -3.82 -15.04
CA LEU A 3 18.60 -3.57 -13.60
C LEU A 3 19.58 -4.49 -12.87
N GLU A 4 19.98 -4.09 -11.66
CA GLU A 4 20.73 -4.93 -10.74
C GLU A 4 19.79 -5.98 -10.09
N TRP A 5 20.30 -7.21 -9.94
CA TRP A 5 19.60 -8.23 -9.17
C TRP A 5 19.87 -8.02 -7.67
N ILE A 6 18.81 -7.80 -6.91
CA ILE A 6 18.84 -7.72 -5.45
C ILE A 6 18.45 -9.09 -4.90
N ASP A 7 19.30 -9.66 -4.04
CA ASP A 7 19.02 -10.94 -3.40
C ASP A 7 17.94 -10.81 -2.32
N GLY A 8 17.22 -11.90 -2.02
CA GLY A 8 16.15 -11.93 -1.02
C GLY A 8 14.76 -12.23 -1.60
N LYS A 9 13.72 -11.79 -0.87
CA LYS A 9 12.31 -12.04 -1.22
C LYS A 9 11.47 -10.78 -1.03
N THR A 10 10.23 -10.81 -1.52
CA THR A 10 9.31 -9.69 -1.27
C THR A 10 9.00 -9.59 0.23
N LEU A 11 8.68 -8.39 0.69
CA LEU A 11 8.24 -8.16 2.06
C LEU A 11 6.98 -8.97 2.36
N SER A 12 6.10 -9.15 1.36
CA SER A 12 4.93 -10.03 1.45
C SER A 12 5.32 -11.46 1.84
N ASP A 13 6.30 -12.05 1.15
CA ASP A 13 6.77 -13.44 1.40
C ASP A 13 7.57 -13.57 2.71
N ALA A 14 8.03 -12.46 3.27
CA ALA A 14 8.70 -12.41 4.57
C ALA A 14 7.73 -12.24 5.73
N CYS A 15 6.48 -11.85 5.48
CA CYS A 15 5.46 -11.72 6.51
C CYS A 15 4.77 -13.06 6.81
N ASP A 16 5.54 -14.05 7.24
CA ASP A 16 5.11 -15.43 7.51
C ASP A 16 4.42 -15.63 8.86
N SER A 17 4.50 -14.63 9.73
CA SER A 17 4.02 -14.68 11.10
C SER A 17 3.41 -13.34 11.51
N PRO A 18 2.52 -13.35 12.52
CA PRO A 18 1.96 -12.12 13.04
C PRO A 18 3.04 -11.15 13.57
N GLU A 19 4.10 -11.67 14.20
CA GLU A 19 5.25 -10.90 14.69
C GLU A 19 6.03 -10.26 13.53
N ALA A 20 6.34 -11.03 12.48
CA ALA A 20 6.98 -10.52 11.28
C ALA A 20 6.13 -9.42 10.60
N MET A 21 4.82 -9.64 10.47
CA MET A 21 3.86 -8.64 9.96
C MET A 21 3.95 -7.31 10.72
N SER A 22 4.03 -7.36 12.06
CA SER A 22 4.17 -6.13 12.85
C SER A 22 5.53 -5.47 12.68
N HIS A 23 6.60 -6.25 12.73
CA HIS A 23 7.95 -5.72 12.64
C HIS A 23 8.20 -5.09 11.26
N LEU A 24 7.92 -5.84 10.19
CA LEU A 24 8.12 -5.42 8.81
C LEU A 24 7.14 -4.34 8.38
N GLY A 25 5.87 -4.40 8.80
CA GLY A 25 4.92 -3.31 8.56
C GLY A 25 5.40 -1.99 9.13
N ARG A 26 5.84 -2.00 10.39
CA ARG A 26 6.41 -0.81 11.02
C ARG A 26 7.71 -0.34 10.36
N ALA A 27 8.58 -1.26 9.95
CA ALA A 27 9.80 -0.93 9.21
C ALA A 27 9.49 -0.27 7.87
N ALA A 28 8.53 -0.81 7.10
CA ALA A 28 8.08 -0.26 5.83
C ALA A 28 7.49 1.15 6.01
N GLY A 29 6.72 1.39 7.07
CA GLY A 29 6.21 2.73 7.40
C GLY A 29 7.31 3.74 7.70
N ARG A 30 8.33 3.34 8.48
CA ARG A 30 9.49 4.20 8.77
C ARG A 30 10.29 4.51 7.51
N LEU A 31 10.49 3.52 6.64
CA LEU A 31 11.19 3.72 5.38
C LEU A 31 10.44 4.69 4.47
N HIS A 32 9.12 4.55 4.36
CA HIS A 32 8.30 5.44 3.53
C HIS A 32 8.31 6.88 4.04
N ARG A 33 8.22 7.07 5.38
CA ARG A 33 8.41 8.40 5.97
C ARG A 33 9.78 8.98 5.63
N ARG A 34 10.84 8.18 5.79
CA ARG A 34 12.20 8.63 5.49
C ARG A 34 12.36 9.03 4.02
N LEU A 35 11.76 8.29 3.08
CA LEU A 35 11.71 8.67 1.68
C LEU A 35 11.10 10.07 1.50
N HIS A 36 9.96 10.34 2.13
CA HIS A 36 9.31 11.64 2.04
C HIS A 36 10.13 12.76 2.69
N GLU A 37 10.71 12.51 3.86
CA GLU A 37 11.56 13.47 4.58
C GLU A 37 12.84 13.80 3.80
N ASP A 38 13.55 12.78 3.30
CA ASP A 38 14.82 12.93 2.59
C ASP A 38 14.65 13.58 1.20
N THR A 39 13.44 13.55 0.64
CA THR A 39 13.13 14.15 -0.68
C THR A 39 12.29 15.42 -0.60
N MET A 40 11.88 15.86 0.59
CA MET A 40 11.00 17.01 0.78
C MET A 40 11.60 18.29 0.18
N ARG A 41 10.82 18.96 -0.68
CA ARG A 41 11.13 20.25 -1.29
C ARG A 41 10.61 21.40 -0.44
N GLN A 42 11.05 22.61 -0.77
CA GLN A 42 10.64 23.84 -0.06
C GLN A 42 9.14 24.13 -0.13
N ASP A 43 8.46 23.64 -1.17
CA ASP A 43 7.01 23.78 -1.36
C ASP A 43 6.19 22.72 -0.60
N GLY A 44 6.85 21.83 0.16
CA GLY A 44 6.21 20.75 0.91
C GLY A 44 5.85 19.52 0.08
N THR A 45 6.30 19.44 -1.18
CA THR A 45 6.17 18.23 -2.00
C THR A 45 7.35 17.28 -1.79
N SER A 46 7.10 15.97 -1.86
CA SER A 46 8.11 14.92 -1.80
C SER A 46 8.02 14.00 -3.02
N LEU A 47 9.05 13.17 -3.21
CA LEU A 47 8.99 12.07 -4.17
C LEU A 47 8.01 11.03 -3.63
N LEU A 48 6.98 10.75 -4.41
CA LEU A 48 5.96 9.74 -4.16
C LEU A 48 6.29 8.50 -5.00
N HIS A 49 6.04 7.32 -4.44
CA HIS A 49 6.09 6.04 -5.14
C HIS A 49 4.77 5.70 -5.84
N LEU A 50 3.62 5.98 -5.21
CA LEU A 50 2.25 5.73 -5.68
C LEU A 50 1.88 4.26 -5.94
N ASP A 51 2.78 3.34 -5.60
CA ASP A 51 2.57 1.89 -5.67
C ASP A 51 3.36 1.16 -4.57
N TYR A 52 3.44 1.80 -3.40
CA TYR A 52 4.23 1.32 -2.27
C TYR A 52 3.47 0.22 -1.51
N HIS A 53 3.61 -1.03 -1.96
CA HIS A 53 3.01 -2.19 -1.31
C HIS A 53 4.04 -3.33 -1.08
N PRO A 54 3.75 -4.32 -0.22
CA PRO A 54 4.70 -5.34 0.20
C PRO A 54 5.35 -6.19 -0.90
N LEU A 55 4.80 -6.22 -2.12
CA LEU A 55 5.43 -6.93 -3.25
C LEU A 55 6.53 -6.09 -3.91
N ASN A 56 6.46 -4.76 -3.78
CA ASN A 56 7.45 -3.80 -4.31
C ASN A 56 8.53 -3.44 -3.28
N ILE A 57 8.60 -4.16 -2.17
CA ILE A 57 9.63 -4.00 -1.15
C ILE A 57 10.37 -5.33 -1.04
N LEU A 58 11.68 -5.31 -1.21
CA LEU A 58 12.54 -6.48 -1.08
C LEU A 58 13.18 -6.50 0.30
N VAL A 59 13.23 -7.68 0.90
CA VAL A 59 13.91 -7.92 2.16
C VAL A 59 14.93 -9.04 2.04
N ASP A 60 16.03 -8.87 2.76
CA ASP A 60 17.09 -9.86 2.91
C ASP A 60 17.27 -10.23 4.40
N PHE A 61 18.38 -10.88 4.73
CA PHE A 61 18.71 -11.27 6.10
C PHE A 61 19.06 -10.08 7.02
N HIS A 62 19.26 -8.88 6.47
CA HIS A 62 19.54 -7.64 7.20
C HIS A 62 18.31 -6.75 7.39
N GLY A 63 17.24 -6.97 6.64
CA GLY A 63 15.99 -6.22 6.73
C GLY A 63 15.49 -5.78 5.37
N ILE A 64 14.96 -4.55 5.27
CA ILE A 64 14.55 -4.01 3.96
C ILE A 64 15.79 -3.67 3.14
N ALA A 65 15.93 -4.35 2.00
CA ALA A 65 17.05 -4.21 1.08
C ALA A 65 16.77 -3.14 0.00
N ALA A 66 15.57 -3.15 -0.58
CA ALA A 66 15.21 -2.24 -1.66
C ALA A 66 13.70 -1.95 -1.72
N VAL A 67 13.38 -0.81 -2.35
CA VAL A 67 12.05 -0.50 -2.86
C VAL A 67 12.17 -0.44 -4.37
N ILE A 68 11.31 -1.16 -5.07
CA ILE A 68 11.38 -1.37 -6.52
C ILE A 68 10.09 -0.88 -7.21
N ASP A 69 10.09 -0.90 -8.54
CA ASP A 69 8.95 -0.47 -9.36
C ASP A 69 8.50 0.99 -9.13
N TRP A 70 9.43 1.90 -9.43
CA TRP A 70 9.20 3.34 -9.37
C TRP A 70 8.45 3.91 -10.58
N THR A 71 7.82 3.06 -11.40
CA THR A 71 7.19 3.45 -12.67
C THR A 71 6.08 4.48 -12.48
N ASN A 72 5.37 4.42 -11.36
CA ASN A 72 4.29 5.32 -10.99
C ASN A 72 4.76 6.57 -10.22
N SER A 73 6.07 6.73 -10.00
CA SER A 73 6.59 7.78 -9.14
C SER A 73 6.29 9.19 -9.66
N SER A 74 6.08 10.11 -8.73
CA SER A 74 5.73 11.50 -9.05
C SER A 74 6.12 12.43 -7.90
N TRP A 75 6.10 13.75 -8.13
CA TRP A 75 6.23 14.73 -7.07
C TRP A 75 4.86 15.18 -6.57
N GLY A 76 4.66 15.25 -5.26
CA GLY A 76 3.38 15.74 -4.72
C GLY A 76 3.29 15.70 -3.22
N ASP A 77 2.07 15.80 -2.71
CA ASP A 77 1.77 15.75 -1.28
C ASP A 77 2.02 14.33 -0.71
N PRO A 78 2.91 14.16 0.28
CA PRO A 78 3.19 12.86 0.91
C PRO A 78 1.94 12.11 1.40
N ARG A 79 0.90 12.86 1.81
CA ARG A 79 -0.36 12.28 2.29
C ARG A 79 -1.08 11.49 1.22
N ARG A 80 -0.90 11.88 -0.05
CA ARG A 80 -1.44 11.15 -1.21
C ARG A 80 -0.83 9.76 -1.32
N ASP A 81 0.47 9.64 -1.13
CA ASP A 81 1.17 8.36 -1.29
C ASP A 81 0.88 7.40 -0.13
N VAL A 82 0.79 7.92 1.09
CA VAL A 82 0.31 7.15 2.24
C VAL A 82 -1.12 6.69 2.02
N ALA A 83 -1.99 7.56 1.50
CA ALA A 83 -3.36 7.22 1.19
C ALA A 83 -3.45 6.11 0.11
N ARG A 84 -2.70 6.25 -0.99
CA ARG A 84 -2.61 5.25 -2.06
C ARG A 84 -2.14 3.91 -1.52
N THR A 85 -1.10 3.89 -0.69
CA THR A 85 -0.60 2.68 0.00
C THR A 85 -1.69 2.02 0.84
N VAL A 86 -2.41 2.78 1.67
CA VAL A 86 -3.49 2.26 2.51
C VAL A 86 -4.64 1.72 1.65
N SER A 87 -4.99 2.40 0.56
CA SER A 87 -6.00 1.93 -0.39
C SER A 87 -5.60 0.61 -1.03
N LEU A 88 -4.37 0.47 -1.53
CA LEU A 88 -3.85 -0.77 -2.11
C LEU A 88 -3.90 -1.93 -1.11
N LEU A 89 -3.45 -1.69 0.13
CA LEU A 89 -3.46 -2.69 1.18
C LEU A 89 -4.88 -3.11 1.57
N LEU A 90 -5.82 -2.17 1.68
CA LEU A 90 -7.16 -2.49 2.17
C LEU A 90 -8.12 -2.95 1.07
N CYS A 91 -7.90 -2.59 -0.19
CA CYS A 91 -8.76 -2.98 -1.31
C CYS A 91 -8.37 -4.33 -1.91
N THR A 92 -7.09 -4.69 -1.96
CA THR A 92 -6.63 -5.96 -2.57
C THR A 92 -7.26 -7.21 -1.90
N PRO A 93 -7.30 -7.34 -0.56
CA PRO A 93 -7.96 -8.46 0.12
C PRO A 93 -9.48 -8.49 -0.04
N LEU A 94 -10.11 -7.40 -0.51
CA LEU A 94 -11.54 -7.39 -0.76
C LEU A 94 -11.88 -8.11 -2.06
N LEU A 95 -10.95 -8.20 -3.00
CA LEU A 95 -11.12 -8.89 -4.27
C LEU A 95 -11.13 -10.43 -4.11
N ASP A 96 -10.47 -10.96 -3.08
CA ASP A 96 -10.56 -12.37 -2.69
C ASP A 96 -11.14 -12.53 -1.28
N ARG A 97 -12.45 -12.81 -1.23
CA ARG A 97 -13.25 -12.86 0.01
C ARG A 97 -13.12 -14.19 0.77
N SER A 98 -12.38 -15.15 0.24
CA SER A 98 -12.31 -16.50 0.79
C SER A 98 -11.36 -16.60 1.99
N ASP A 99 -10.37 -15.71 2.09
CA ASP A 99 -9.33 -15.76 3.11
C ASP A 99 -9.49 -14.66 4.18
N LYS A 100 -10.18 -15.01 5.28
CA LYS A 100 -10.37 -14.12 6.44
C LYS A 100 -9.07 -13.83 7.18
N ASP A 101 -8.11 -14.74 7.13
CA ASP A 101 -6.83 -14.58 7.82
C ASP A 101 -5.93 -13.64 7.04
N PHE A 102 -5.93 -13.72 5.71
CA PHE A 102 -5.31 -12.72 4.84
C PHE A 102 -5.86 -11.31 5.10
N ALA A 103 -7.18 -11.15 5.20
CA ALA A 103 -7.79 -9.85 5.53
C ALA A 103 -7.41 -9.36 6.94
N ARG A 104 -7.22 -10.26 7.90
CA ARG A 104 -6.77 -9.91 9.27
C ARG A 104 -5.30 -9.49 9.28
N MET A 105 -4.45 -10.25 8.60
CA MET A 105 -3.02 -10.00 8.49
C MET A 105 -2.76 -8.68 7.77
N THR A 106 -3.48 -8.40 6.69
CA THR A 106 -3.34 -7.14 5.96
C THR A 106 -3.73 -5.94 6.81
N ARG A 107 -4.84 -6.02 7.58
CA ARG A 107 -5.20 -4.95 8.54
C ARG A 107 -4.13 -4.75 9.61
N ARG A 108 -3.54 -5.83 10.11
CA ARG A 108 -2.42 -5.75 11.06
C ARG A 108 -1.25 -5.02 10.41
N PHE A 109 -0.85 -5.42 9.21
CA PHE A 109 0.21 -4.78 8.46
C PHE A 109 -0.05 -3.28 8.27
N THR A 110 -1.23 -2.90 7.76
CA THR A 110 -1.62 -1.50 7.53
C THR A 110 -1.52 -0.66 8.81
N ARG A 111 -1.97 -1.19 9.95
CA ARG A 111 -1.87 -0.48 11.24
C ARG A 111 -0.42 -0.23 11.63
N GLU A 112 0.43 -1.23 11.47
CA GLU A 112 1.84 -1.16 11.87
C GLU A 112 2.63 -0.26 10.93
N TYR A 113 2.33 -0.31 9.63
CA TYR A 113 2.77 0.64 8.63
C TYR A 113 2.44 2.09 9.02
N LEU A 114 1.16 2.40 9.32
CA LEU A 114 0.76 3.74 9.75
C LEU A 114 1.46 4.16 11.04
N THR A 115 1.68 3.22 11.97
CA THR A 115 2.43 3.52 13.20
C THR A 115 3.90 3.82 12.91
N GLY A 116 4.52 3.12 11.96
CA GLY A 116 5.90 3.39 11.52
C GLY A 116 6.03 4.72 10.79
N TYR A 117 5.02 5.06 9.96
CA TYR A 117 4.96 6.32 9.23
C TYR A 117 4.77 7.51 10.16
N GLY A 118 3.95 7.39 11.21
CA GLY A 118 3.88 8.38 12.30
C GLY A 118 2.86 9.51 12.12
N GLU A 119 2.16 9.60 10.98
CA GLU A 119 1.12 10.61 10.76
C GLU A 119 -0.14 10.01 10.11
N ALA A 120 -1.24 9.99 10.87
CA ALA A 120 -2.57 9.62 10.36
C ALA A 120 -3.50 10.83 10.22
N LYS A 121 -3.08 12.00 10.73
CA LYS A 121 -3.94 13.19 10.80
C LYS A 121 -4.12 13.78 9.41
N GLY A 122 -5.38 14.01 9.03
CA GLY A 122 -5.71 14.59 7.72
C GLY A 122 -5.59 13.64 6.53
N LEU A 123 -5.30 12.34 6.74
CA LEU A 123 -5.28 11.36 5.63
C LEU A 123 -6.66 11.00 5.10
N LYS A 124 -7.72 11.14 5.90
CA LYS A 124 -9.07 10.64 5.56
C LYS A 124 -9.58 11.14 4.18
N PRO A 125 -9.48 12.44 3.82
CA PRO A 125 -9.89 12.89 2.49
C PRO A 125 -9.05 12.30 1.35
N PHE A 126 -7.74 12.13 1.57
CA PHE A 126 -6.85 11.52 0.58
C PHE A 126 -7.16 10.04 0.39
N ILE A 127 -7.37 9.31 1.50
CA ILE A 127 -7.76 7.89 1.47
C ILE A 127 -9.09 7.72 0.71
N GLN A 128 -10.07 8.62 0.92
CA GLN A 128 -11.31 8.62 0.14
C GLN A 128 -11.05 8.78 -1.35
N ALA A 129 -10.29 9.79 -1.73
CA ALA A 129 -9.99 10.08 -3.13
C ALA A 129 -9.20 8.96 -3.82
N GLU A 130 -8.12 8.47 -3.19
CA GLU A 130 -7.26 7.41 -3.74
C GLU A 130 -7.99 6.07 -3.82
N THR A 131 -8.89 5.78 -2.88
CA THR A 131 -9.71 4.57 -2.94
C THR A 131 -10.75 4.67 -4.05
N ASP A 132 -11.45 5.81 -4.18
CA ASP A 132 -12.41 6.02 -5.27
C ASP A 132 -11.72 5.92 -6.64
N TRP A 133 -10.49 6.42 -6.76
CA TRP A 133 -9.68 6.30 -7.97
C TRP A 133 -9.26 4.85 -8.25
N LEU A 134 -8.69 4.15 -7.25
CA LEU A 134 -8.32 2.73 -7.35
C LEU A 134 -9.52 1.86 -7.77
N ILE A 135 -10.69 2.16 -7.23
CA ILE A 135 -11.93 1.46 -7.58
C ILE A 135 -12.28 1.65 -9.06
N GLN A 136 -12.17 2.87 -9.59
CA GLN A 136 -12.45 3.15 -11.00
C GLN A 136 -11.44 2.47 -11.93
N GLU A 137 -10.16 2.49 -11.53
CA GLU A 137 -9.07 1.79 -12.22
C GLU A 137 -9.34 0.28 -12.26
N LEU A 138 -9.69 -0.33 -11.12
CA LEU A 138 -10.04 -1.74 -11.05
C LEU A 138 -11.31 -2.07 -11.86
N ASP A 139 -12.36 -1.25 -11.84
CA ASP A 139 -13.58 -1.47 -12.64
C ASP A 139 -13.26 -1.44 -14.15
N HIS A 140 -12.35 -0.56 -14.58
CA HIS A 140 -11.86 -0.53 -15.95
C HIS A 140 -11.10 -1.82 -16.31
N HIS A 141 -10.20 -2.29 -15.47
CA HIS A 141 -9.44 -3.52 -15.72
C HIS A 141 -10.29 -4.79 -15.63
N ILE A 142 -11.23 -4.85 -14.69
CA ILE A 142 -12.15 -5.98 -14.49
C ILE A 142 -13.11 -6.11 -15.66
N SER A 143 -13.68 -5.00 -16.14
CA SER A 143 -14.58 -5.00 -17.31
C SER A 143 -13.88 -5.42 -18.60
N GLN A 144 -12.56 -5.25 -18.70
CA GLN A 144 -11.75 -5.69 -19.84
C GLN A 144 -11.25 -7.14 -19.73
N ASN A 145 -10.99 -7.65 -18.51
CA ASN A 145 -10.34 -8.95 -18.32
C ASN A 145 -11.25 -10.05 -17.73
N GLY A 146 -12.49 -9.75 -17.35
CA GLY A 146 -13.48 -10.75 -16.92
C GLY A 146 -13.18 -11.44 -15.58
N LEU A 147 -12.28 -10.86 -14.76
CA LEU A 147 -11.75 -11.53 -13.56
C LEU A 147 -12.61 -11.39 -12.30
N ILE A 148 -13.61 -10.48 -12.26
CA ILE A 148 -14.55 -10.31 -11.13
C ILE A 148 -15.90 -9.81 -11.64
N GLU A 149 -17.01 -10.41 -11.21
CA GLU A 149 -18.35 -9.94 -11.59
C GLU A 149 -18.66 -8.55 -10.98
N PRO A 150 -19.06 -7.54 -11.79
CA PRO A 150 -19.27 -6.14 -11.36
C PRO A 150 -20.11 -5.91 -10.07
N PRO A 151 -21.14 -6.74 -9.75
CA PRO A 151 -21.92 -6.58 -8.52
C PRO A 151 -21.13 -6.86 -7.23
N GLN A 152 -20.08 -7.67 -7.28
CA GLN A 152 -19.28 -8.02 -6.10
C GLN A 152 -18.33 -6.87 -5.73
N ALA A 153 -17.66 -6.29 -6.73
CA ALA A 153 -16.89 -5.06 -6.58
C ALA A 153 -17.76 -3.93 -5.99
N ARG A 154 -18.97 -3.68 -6.55
CA ARG A 154 -19.91 -2.65 -6.06
C ARG A 154 -20.34 -2.83 -4.60
N ARG A 155 -20.48 -4.06 -4.11
CA ARG A 155 -20.80 -4.34 -2.69
C ARG A 155 -19.62 -4.09 -1.75
N LEU A 156 -18.40 -4.37 -2.21
CA LEU A 156 -17.17 -4.07 -1.47
C LEU A 156 -16.96 -2.56 -1.37
N ILE A 157 -17.23 -1.84 -2.47
CA ILE A 157 -17.22 -0.37 -2.58
C ILE A 157 -18.21 0.28 -1.61
N ALA A 158 -19.46 -0.20 -1.56
CA ALA A 158 -20.48 0.34 -0.67
C ALA A 158 -20.18 0.11 0.82
N ARG A 159 -19.52 -1.00 1.16
CA ARG A 159 -19.15 -1.34 2.54
C ARG A 159 -17.90 -0.59 3.01
N TRP A 160 -17.02 -0.16 2.10
CA TRP A 160 -15.84 0.63 2.46
C TRP A 160 -16.20 2.05 2.88
N LYS A 161 -17.20 2.69 2.25
CA LYS A 161 -17.73 4.00 2.68
C LYS A 161 -18.25 4.02 4.14
N SER A 162 -18.50 2.85 4.73
CA SER A 162 -18.92 2.70 6.13
C SER A 162 -17.80 2.23 7.09
N PHE A 163 -16.60 1.93 6.60
CA PHE A 163 -15.45 1.62 7.45
C PHE A 163 -14.80 2.92 7.96
N ASN A 164 -14.97 3.20 9.25
CA ASN A 164 -14.18 4.20 9.94
C ASN A 164 -12.77 3.62 10.20
N LEU A 165 -11.75 4.24 9.63
CA LEU A 165 -10.39 4.25 10.18
C LEU A 165 -10.37 5.12 11.44
#